data_AF-A0AAE2SCV7-F1
#
_entry.id   AF-A0AAE2SCV7-F1
#
_cell.length_a   1.000
_cell.length_b   1.000
_cell.length_c   1.000
_cell.angle_alpha   90.00
_cell.angle_beta   90.00
_cell.angle_gamma   90.00
#
_symmetry.space_group_name_H-M   'P 1'
#
loop_
_entity.id
_entity.type
_entity.pdbx_description
1 polymer ?
#
loop_
_entity_poly.entity_id
_entity_poly.type
_entity_poly.pdbx_seq_one_letter_code
_entity_poly.pdbx_strand_id
1 'polypeptide(L)'
;MKYLILLALSIMSATAQITYQGTEGPGKGKHIVFVTSDHEYRAEESCPALARILAKHHGFKCTVLFGVNEQGEITAGASNIQGLEALQEADLMVIFTRFLNLPDEQMKHIVDYVDRGGPVVGFRTSSHAFKIPADATYARYSYNYKGADYEKGFGHQVLGNTWVGHYGKNHKQGTRIQLIPSQQEHPILRGVKDGAFCHAGGYNGVAREGFTVLANSQPMVSMKKDAKLDAKKPPVPCTWTRHYTGKNGTQGRVFHSTQGASEDLLDDNYRRMAINGIFWAAGLEKEIKADADVSFVGDYKPSTFRQAGHVKGVKPSDLADFDSPIMPKK
;
A
#
# COMPACT_ATOMS: atom_id res chain seq x y z
N MET A 1 1.82 -33.08 50.79
CA MET A 1 1.82 -32.79 49.34
C MET A 1 1.09 -31.48 49.11
N LYS A 2 1.81 -30.38 48.85
CA LYS A 2 1.21 -29.11 48.41
C LYS A 2 1.43 -29.02 46.90
N TYR A 3 0.34 -29.06 46.13
CA TYR A 3 0.37 -28.85 44.69
C TYR A 3 0.52 -27.36 44.41
N LEU A 4 1.64 -26.98 43.79
CA LEU A 4 1.88 -25.64 43.29
C LEU A 4 1.26 -25.55 41.89
N ILE A 5 0.16 -24.82 41.75
CA ILE A 5 -0.45 -24.52 40.44
C ILE A 5 0.36 -23.39 39.83
N LEU A 6 1.20 -23.70 38.83
CA LEU A 6 1.82 -22.69 37.98
C LEU A 6 0.75 -22.10 37.06
N LEU A 7 0.32 -20.87 37.37
CA LEU A 7 -0.46 -20.07 36.44
C LEU A 7 0.50 -19.56 35.36
N ALA A 8 0.47 -20.16 34.17
CA ALA A 8 1.15 -19.60 33.02
C ALA A 8 0.40 -18.33 32.60
N LEU A 9 0.89 -17.16 33.00
CA LEU A 9 0.48 -15.90 32.38
C LEU A 9 0.97 -15.93 30.93
N SER A 10 0.07 -16.25 30.00
CA SER A 10 0.28 -15.93 28.60
C SER A 10 0.31 -14.41 28.49
N ILE A 11 1.51 -13.83 28.41
CA ILE A 11 1.67 -12.46 27.98
C ILE A 11 1.17 -12.44 26.53
N MET A 12 -0.10 -12.05 26.32
CA MET A 12 -0.55 -11.60 25.02
C MET A 12 0.33 -10.40 24.71
N SER A 13 1.41 -10.64 23.96
CA SER A 13 2.19 -9.58 23.36
C SER A 13 1.19 -8.69 22.64
N ALA A 14 1.11 -7.42 23.03
CA ALA A 14 0.21 -6.48 22.38
C ALA A 14 0.63 -6.43 20.91
N THR A 15 -0.08 -7.16 20.06
CA THR A 15 0.35 -7.39 18.69
C THR A 15 0.28 -6.05 17.96
N ALA A 16 1.40 -5.52 17.50
CA ALA A 16 1.44 -4.29 16.69
C ALA A 16 0.89 -4.49 15.25
N GLN A 17 0.04 -5.49 15.08
CA GLN A 17 -0.56 -5.95 13.83
C GLN A 17 -1.98 -6.44 14.06
N ILE A 18 -2.75 -6.51 12.98
CA ILE A 18 -4.04 -7.20 12.93
C ILE A 18 -4.05 -8.21 11.79
N THR A 19 -4.81 -9.29 11.95
CA THR A 19 -5.05 -10.25 10.87
C THR A 19 -6.55 -10.47 10.69
N TYR A 20 -7.04 -10.14 9.50
CA TYR A 20 -8.38 -10.46 9.06
C TYR A 20 -8.36 -11.80 8.34
N GLN A 21 -9.17 -12.74 8.81
CA GLN A 21 -9.26 -14.07 8.20
C GLN A 21 -10.34 -14.08 7.14
N GLY A 22 -9.95 -14.36 5.90
CA GLY A 22 -10.88 -14.71 4.83
C GLY A 22 -11.17 -16.21 4.82
N THR A 23 -12.43 -16.58 4.64
CA THR A 23 -12.90 -17.96 4.79
C THR A 23 -13.36 -18.61 3.49
N GLU A 24 -13.77 -17.81 2.51
CA GLU A 24 -14.33 -18.23 1.23
C GLU A 24 -14.03 -17.22 0.12
N GLY A 25 -13.99 -17.68 -1.14
CA GLY A 25 -13.70 -16.86 -2.30
C GLY A 25 -12.34 -17.15 -2.97
N PRO A 26 -12.03 -16.47 -4.07
CA PRO A 26 -10.86 -16.76 -4.92
C PRO A 26 -9.51 -16.54 -4.23
N GLY A 27 -9.45 -15.73 -3.18
CA GLY A 27 -8.26 -15.47 -2.37
C GLY A 27 -8.04 -16.48 -1.24
N LYS A 28 -8.95 -17.45 -1.05
CA LYS A 28 -8.84 -18.44 0.03
C LYS A 28 -7.52 -19.20 -0.04
N GLY A 29 -6.82 -19.26 1.09
CA GLY A 29 -5.52 -19.92 1.20
C GLY A 29 -4.35 -19.06 0.74
N LYS A 30 -4.58 -17.81 0.32
CA LYS A 30 -3.52 -16.83 0.04
C LYS A 30 -3.38 -15.81 1.17
N HIS A 31 -2.14 -15.45 1.49
CA HIS A 31 -1.80 -14.49 2.54
C HIS A 31 -1.23 -13.20 1.96
N ILE A 32 -1.95 -12.09 2.17
CA ILE A 32 -1.50 -10.74 1.83
C ILE A 32 -1.00 -10.06 3.11
N VAL A 33 0.21 -9.50 3.06
CA VAL A 33 0.76 -8.68 4.15
C VAL A 33 0.82 -7.23 3.71
N PHE A 34 0.14 -6.35 4.44
CA PHE A 34 0.17 -4.90 4.26
C PHE A 34 1.20 -4.30 5.21
N VAL A 35 2.21 -3.62 4.68
CA VAL A 35 3.23 -2.88 5.43
C VAL A 35 2.91 -1.40 5.36
N THR A 36 2.54 -0.79 6.49
CA THR A 36 1.91 0.53 6.53
C THR A 36 2.62 1.46 7.51
N SER A 37 3.16 2.57 7.03
CA SER A 37 3.69 3.65 7.88
C SER A 37 4.02 4.87 7.03
N ASP A 38 3.04 5.75 6.82
CA ASP A 38 3.20 7.02 6.13
C ASP A 38 2.60 8.17 6.96
N HIS A 39 3.37 9.22 7.15
CA HIS A 39 2.99 10.38 7.96
C HIS A 39 2.04 11.37 7.28
N GLU A 40 1.61 11.18 6.03
CA GLU A 40 0.77 12.16 5.31
C GLU A 40 -0.57 11.61 4.79
N TYR A 41 -0.57 10.53 3.99
CA TYR A 41 -1.70 10.07 3.16
C TYR A 41 -2.56 8.97 3.80
N ARG A 42 -2.38 8.73 5.11
CA ARG A 42 -3.22 7.82 5.92
C ARG A 42 -3.19 6.36 5.46
N ALA A 43 -1.99 5.83 5.29
CA ALA A 43 -1.77 4.40 5.04
C ALA A 43 -2.46 3.52 6.10
N GLU A 44 -2.44 3.96 7.36
CA GLU A 44 -3.08 3.29 8.48
C GLU A 44 -4.62 3.30 8.43
N GLU A 45 -5.22 4.01 7.46
CA GLU A 45 -6.65 3.96 7.16
C GLU A 45 -6.94 3.21 5.86
N SER A 46 -6.20 3.51 4.77
CA SER A 46 -6.41 2.86 3.46
C SER A 46 -6.16 1.37 3.49
N CYS A 47 -5.06 0.94 4.11
CA CYS A 47 -4.63 -0.45 4.08
C CYS A 47 -5.55 -1.38 4.88
N PRO A 48 -5.96 -1.07 6.12
CA PRO A 48 -6.97 -1.89 6.79
C PRO A 48 -8.31 -1.89 6.06
N ALA A 49 -8.72 -0.79 5.43
CA ALA A 49 -9.94 -0.79 4.62
C ALA A 49 -9.86 -1.79 3.45
N LEU A 50 -8.79 -1.74 2.65
CA LEU A 50 -8.56 -2.69 1.57
C LEU A 50 -8.44 -4.13 2.09
N ALA A 51 -7.70 -4.34 3.18
CA ALA A 51 -7.52 -5.65 3.80
C ALA A 51 -8.85 -6.27 4.23
N ARG A 52 -9.77 -5.48 4.82
CA ARG A 52 -11.10 -5.98 5.20
C ARG A 52 -11.93 -6.36 3.98
N ILE A 53 -11.92 -5.55 2.91
CA ILE A 53 -12.62 -5.87 1.65
C ILE A 53 -12.10 -7.20 1.09
N LEU A 54 -10.79 -7.35 0.97
CA LEU A 54 -10.13 -8.55 0.45
C LEU A 54 -10.39 -9.79 1.31
N ALA A 55 -10.38 -9.64 2.64
CA ALA A 55 -10.65 -10.76 3.53
C ALA A 55 -12.14 -11.16 3.49
N LYS A 56 -13.05 -10.21 3.64
CA LYS A 56 -14.49 -10.46 3.78
C LYS A 56 -15.15 -10.90 2.48
N HIS A 57 -14.87 -10.21 1.37
CA HIS A 57 -15.55 -10.44 0.10
C HIS A 57 -14.79 -11.40 -0.82
N HIS A 58 -13.49 -11.61 -0.58
CA HIS A 58 -12.63 -12.35 -1.50
C HIS A 58 -11.82 -13.48 -0.86
N GLY A 59 -11.86 -13.63 0.47
CA GLY A 59 -11.32 -14.81 1.15
C GLY A 59 -9.83 -14.79 1.44
N PHE A 60 -9.12 -13.69 1.18
CA PHE A 60 -7.71 -13.60 1.53
C PHE A 60 -7.50 -13.60 3.04
N LYS A 61 -6.44 -14.25 3.51
CA LYS A 61 -5.87 -13.90 4.82
C LYS A 61 -5.13 -12.57 4.64
N CYS A 62 -5.51 -11.54 5.39
CA CYS A 62 -4.86 -10.24 5.31
C CYS A 62 -4.26 -9.85 6.66
N THR A 63 -2.94 -9.71 6.73
CA THR A 63 -2.25 -9.16 7.91
C THR A 63 -1.85 -7.72 7.63
N VAL A 64 -2.19 -6.80 8.53
CA VAL A 64 -1.81 -5.38 8.42
C VAL A 64 -0.83 -5.04 9.54
N LEU A 65 0.35 -4.58 9.15
CA LEU A 65 1.44 -4.17 10.01
C LEU A 65 1.51 -2.63 10.03
N PHE A 66 1.71 -2.06 11.21
CA PHE A 66 1.71 -0.62 11.42
C PHE A 66 3.06 -0.14 11.97
N GLY A 67 3.42 1.09 11.62
CA GLY A 67 4.38 1.86 12.40
C GLY A 67 3.80 2.15 13.79
N VAL A 68 4.53 1.85 14.86
CA VAL A 68 4.06 2.06 16.24
C VAL A 68 5.08 2.79 17.12
N ASN A 69 4.58 3.49 18.15
CA ASN A 69 5.41 4.01 19.24
C ASN A 69 5.74 2.92 20.28
N GLU A 70 6.48 3.29 21.32
CA GLU A 70 6.87 2.39 22.42
C GLU A 70 5.69 1.80 23.19
N GLN A 71 4.53 2.46 23.17
CA GLN A 71 3.29 2.02 23.81
C GLN A 71 2.47 1.06 22.93
N GLY A 72 2.96 0.74 21.72
CA GLY A 72 2.27 -0.09 20.73
C GLY A 72 1.11 0.62 20.03
N GLU A 73 1.05 1.95 20.10
CA GLU A 73 0.03 2.74 19.42
C GLU A 73 0.47 3.08 18.00
N ILE A 74 -0.47 3.02 17.06
CA ILE A 74 -0.26 3.34 15.65
C ILE A 74 0.22 4.78 15.54
N THR A 75 1.43 4.93 14.99
CA THR A 75 2.10 6.22 14.80
C THR A 75 2.53 6.33 13.34
N ALA A 76 1.83 7.18 12.61
CA ALA A 76 2.03 7.34 11.18
C ALA A 76 3.47 7.83 10.85
N GLY A 77 4.21 7.06 10.05
CA GLY A 77 5.59 7.34 9.68
C GLY A 77 6.64 6.89 10.70
N ALA A 78 6.25 6.20 11.78
CA ALA A 78 7.19 5.57 12.69
C ALA A 78 8.00 4.49 11.97
N SER A 79 9.31 4.45 12.22
CA SER A 79 10.23 3.44 11.73
C SER A 79 10.37 2.27 12.71
N ASN A 80 9.23 1.72 13.14
CA ASN A 80 9.15 0.55 13.99
C ASN A 80 7.89 -0.23 13.61
N ILE A 81 8.05 -1.29 12.84
CA ILE A 81 6.97 -2.12 12.31
C ILE A 81 7.22 -3.56 12.78
N GLN A 82 6.51 -3.99 13.82
CA GLN A 82 6.64 -5.36 14.31
C GLN A 82 5.79 -6.32 13.46
N GLY A 83 6.16 -7.61 13.44
CA GLY A 83 5.42 -8.63 12.68
C GLY A 83 5.89 -8.81 11.22
N LEU A 84 6.98 -8.16 10.81
CA LEU A 84 7.51 -8.26 9.44
C LEU A 84 7.94 -9.68 9.06
N GLU A 85 8.19 -10.57 10.02
CA GLU A 85 8.41 -12.00 9.80
C GLU A 85 7.25 -12.69 9.07
N ALA A 86 6.03 -12.13 9.13
CA ALA A 86 4.88 -12.59 8.36
C ALA A 86 5.14 -12.58 6.84
N LEU A 87 6.08 -11.77 6.34
CA LEU A 87 6.45 -11.73 4.92
C LEU A 87 7.10 -13.03 4.45
N GLN A 88 7.66 -13.85 5.34
CA GLN A 88 8.26 -15.14 4.97
C GLN A 88 7.25 -16.05 4.25
N GLU A 89 6.02 -16.08 4.75
CA GLU A 89 4.95 -16.95 4.26
C GLU A 89 3.91 -16.22 3.39
N ALA A 90 4.09 -14.91 3.16
CA ALA A 90 3.14 -14.11 2.39
C ALA A 90 3.17 -14.47 0.89
N ASP A 91 2.00 -14.54 0.24
CA ASP A 91 1.88 -14.64 -1.21
C ASP A 91 2.08 -13.28 -1.90
N LEU A 92 1.79 -12.18 -1.19
CA LEU A 92 1.82 -10.83 -1.73
C LEU A 92 2.14 -9.81 -0.62
N MET A 93 3.06 -8.89 -0.90
CA MET A 93 3.29 -7.71 -0.07
C MET A 93 2.57 -6.50 -0.68
N VAL A 94 1.74 -5.83 0.11
CA VAL A 94 1.25 -4.49 -0.17
C VAL A 94 2.07 -3.51 0.67
N ILE A 95 2.70 -2.52 0.06
CA ILE A 95 3.53 -1.53 0.75
C ILE A 95 3.00 -0.10 0.56
N PHE A 96 2.77 0.56 1.70
CA PHE A 96 2.40 1.97 1.79
C PHE A 96 3.20 2.60 2.93
N THR A 97 4.45 2.94 2.64
CA THR A 97 5.41 3.49 3.60
C THR A 97 6.07 4.75 3.08
N ARG A 98 6.66 5.53 3.99
CA ARG A 98 7.35 6.77 3.65
C ARG A 98 8.61 7.02 4.47
N PHE A 99 9.74 7.17 3.79
CA PHE A 99 11.01 7.61 4.36
C PHE A 99 11.41 6.87 5.66
N LEU A 100 11.10 5.58 5.74
CA LEU A 100 11.43 4.79 6.91
C LEU A 100 12.93 4.49 6.99
N ASN A 101 13.42 4.39 8.21
CA ASN A 101 14.73 3.84 8.56
C ASN A 101 14.52 2.76 9.62
N LEU A 102 14.02 1.59 9.19
CA LEU A 102 13.69 0.48 10.07
C LEU A 102 14.96 -0.08 10.73
N PRO A 103 14.89 -0.61 11.96
CA PRO A 103 15.95 -1.43 12.54
C PRO A 103 16.36 -2.56 11.60
N ASP A 104 17.63 -2.94 11.61
CA ASP A 104 18.17 -3.95 10.68
C ASP A 104 17.43 -5.29 10.78
N GLU A 105 17.08 -5.72 11.99
CA GLU A 105 16.29 -6.94 12.24
C GLU A 105 14.90 -6.91 11.59
N GLN A 106 14.30 -5.74 11.46
CA GLN A 106 13.02 -5.53 10.78
C GLN A 106 13.20 -5.43 9.26
N MET A 107 14.16 -4.61 8.82
CA MET A 107 14.41 -4.38 7.39
C MET A 107 14.82 -5.67 6.66
N LYS A 108 15.51 -6.59 7.34
CA LYS A 108 15.91 -7.90 6.80
C LYS A 108 14.72 -8.66 6.20
N HIS A 109 13.55 -8.64 6.83
CA HIS A 109 12.38 -9.37 6.33
C HIS A 109 11.84 -8.80 5.00
N ILE A 110 11.91 -7.47 4.81
CA ILE A 110 11.56 -6.83 3.54
C ILE A 110 12.58 -7.20 2.47
N VAL A 111 13.87 -7.19 2.82
CA VAL A 111 14.95 -7.57 1.91
C VAL A 111 14.81 -9.02 1.48
N ASP A 112 14.61 -9.96 2.40
CA ASP A 112 14.43 -11.37 2.11
C ASP A 112 13.21 -11.60 1.19
N TYR A 113 12.10 -10.88 1.43
CA TYR A 113 10.90 -10.94 0.58
C TYR A 113 11.18 -10.50 -0.86
N VAL A 114 11.88 -9.37 -1.02
CA VAL A 114 12.21 -8.83 -2.34
C VAL A 114 13.22 -9.75 -3.03
N ASP A 115 14.25 -10.20 -2.33
CA ASP A 115 15.31 -11.06 -2.85
C ASP A 115 14.75 -12.41 -3.35
N ARG A 116 13.69 -12.96 -2.74
CA ARG A 116 13.02 -14.17 -3.26
C ARG A 116 12.15 -13.94 -4.50
N GLY A 117 11.93 -12.70 -4.92
CA GLY A 117 11.07 -12.34 -6.04
C GLY A 117 9.57 -12.35 -5.70
N GLY A 118 9.20 -12.07 -4.46
CA GLY A 118 7.79 -12.01 -4.05
C GLY A 118 6.99 -10.89 -4.77
N PRO A 119 5.72 -11.10 -5.11
CA PRO A 119 4.89 -10.06 -5.70
C PRO A 119 4.74 -8.80 -4.82
N VAL A 120 4.73 -7.61 -5.43
CA VAL A 120 4.63 -6.34 -4.71
C VAL A 120 3.53 -5.45 -5.28
N VAL A 121 2.66 -4.96 -4.39
CA VAL A 121 1.74 -3.86 -4.68
C VAL A 121 2.24 -2.63 -3.94
N GLY A 122 2.56 -1.56 -4.67
CA GLY A 122 2.98 -0.29 -4.07
C GLY A 122 1.95 0.79 -4.33
N PHE A 123 1.47 1.44 -3.28
CA PHE A 123 0.66 2.67 -3.41
C PHE A 123 1.57 3.89 -3.24
N ARG A 124 1.00 5.11 -3.17
CA ARG A 124 1.70 6.19 -2.44
C ARG A 124 2.25 5.66 -1.12
N THR A 125 3.18 6.30 -0.46
CA THR A 125 4.37 6.98 -0.97
C THR A 125 5.52 6.00 -1.22
N SER A 126 5.20 4.73 -1.54
CA SER A 126 6.18 3.63 -1.54
C SER A 126 7.33 3.78 -2.55
N SER A 127 7.20 4.66 -3.56
CA SER A 127 8.33 5.08 -4.41
C SER A 127 9.51 5.65 -3.62
N HIS A 128 9.28 6.12 -2.40
CA HIS A 128 10.29 6.52 -1.44
C HIS A 128 9.98 5.95 -0.05
N ALA A 129 9.70 4.65 -0.03
CA ALA A 129 9.46 3.87 1.17
C ALA A 129 10.54 4.08 2.25
N PHE A 130 11.81 4.17 1.85
CA PHE A 130 12.95 4.20 2.77
C PHE A 130 13.85 5.41 2.57
N LYS A 131 14.32 5.99 3.68
CA LYS A 131 15.37 7.03 3.73
C LYS A 131 16.39 6.59 4.76
N ILE A 132 17.40 5.88 4.29
CA ILE A 132 18.37 5.16 5.14
C ILE A 132 19.71 5.92 5.09
N PRO A 133 20.39 6.12 6.24
CA PRO A 133 21.74 6.70 6.29
C PRO A 133 22.73 5.97 5.39
N ALA A 134 23.71 6.69 4.85
CA ALA A 134 24.64 6.13 3.86
C ALA A 134 25.60 5.06 4.42
N ASP A 135 25.82 5.09 5.74
CA ASP A 135 26.68 4.19 6.51
C ASP A 135 25.92 3.00 7.14
N ALA A 136 24.59 2.96 7.00
CA ALA A 136 23.78 1.87 7.55
C ALA A 136 23.81 0.61 6.66
N THR A 137 23.58 -0.56 7.28
CA THR A 137 23.58 -1.89 6.63
C THR A 137 22.76 -1.95 5.35
N TYR A 138 21.59 -1.30 5.33
CA TYR A 138 20.66 -1.31 4.21
C TYR A 138 20.64 -0.02 3.39
N ALA A 139 21.71 0.80 3.44
CA ALA A 139 21.82 2.10 2.76
C ALA A 139 21.39 2.05 1.28
N ARG A 140 21.69 0.96 0.57
CA ARG A 140 21.34 0.77 -0.85
C ARG A 140 19.85 0.86 -1.14
N TYR A 141 18.97 0.54 -0.17
CA TYR A 141 17.53 0.58 -0.35
C TYR A 141 16.93 1.99 -0.20
N SER A 142 17.72 2.98 0.24
CA SER A 142 17.28 4.37 0.34
C SER A 142 16.86 4.91 -1.03
N TYR A 143 15.74 5.64 -1.09
CA TYR A 143 15.14 6.14 -2.33
C TYR A 143 16.09 6.99 -3.21
N ASN A 144 17.14 7.56 -2.61
CA ASN A 144 18.11 8.43 -3.24
C ASN A 144 19.50 7.79 -3.38
N TYR A 145 19.60 6.47 -3.23
CA TYR A 145 20.87 5.75 -3.34
C TYR A 145 21.57 6.00 -4.67
N LYS A 146 22.90 6.14 -4.63
CA LYS A 146 23.74 6.56 -5.76
C LYS A 146 24.60 5.45 -6.35
N GLY A 147 24.70 4.30 -5.69
CA GLY A 147 25.47 3.16 -6.21
C GLY A 147 24.79 2.55 -7.44
N ALA A 148 25.59 2.13 -8.41
CA ALA A 148 25.12 1.55 -9.67
C ALA A 148 24.50 0.15 -9.49
N ASP A 149 24.82 -0.54 -8.39
CA ASP A 149 24.28 -1.86 -8.04
C ASP A 149 22.80 -1.83 -7.65
N TYR A 150 22.28 -0.68 -7.20
CA TYR A 150 20.87 -0.55 -6.80
C TYR A 150 20.34 0.89 -6.96
N GLU A 151 20.63 1.52 -8.10
CA GLU A 151 20.40 2.96 -8.35
C GLU A 151 19.01 3.42 -7.90
N LYS A 152 18.93 4.53 -7.15
CA LYS A 152 17.67 5.13 -6.65
C LYS A 152 16.82 4.21 -5.76
N GLY A 153 17.40 3.14 -5.24
CA GLY A 153 16.87 2.36 -4.13
C GLY A 153 15.61 1.55 -4.43
N PHE A 154 14.95 1.11 -3.35
CA PHE A 154 13.82 0.18 -3.40
C PHE A 154 12.71 0.60 -4.37
N GLY A 155 12.22 1.84 -4.24
CA GLY A 155 11.08 2.30 -5.05
C GLY A 155 11.39 2.23 -6.54
N HIS A 156 12.60 2.63 -6.94
CA HIS A 156 13.02 2.54 -8.32
C HIS A 156 13.19 1.10 -8.79
N GLN A 157 13.93 0.31 -8.02
CA GLN A 157 14.34 -1.03 -8.42
C GLN A 157 13.20 -2.04 -8.41
N VAL A 158 12.25 -1.89 -7.48
CA VAL A 158 11.08 -2.76 -7.33
C VAL A 158 9.85 -2.16 -7.98
N LEU A 159 9.47 -0.92 -7.63
CA LEU A 159 8.21 -0.34 -8.12
C LEU A 159 8.34 0.33 -9.48
N GLY A 160 9.55 0.65 -9.90
CA GLY A 160 9.83 1.34 -11.15
C GLY A 160 9.80 2.86 -11.07
N ASN A 161 9.67 3.43 -9.86
CA ASN A 161 9.67 4.89 -9.66
C ASN A 161 10.32 5.30 -8.33
N THR A 162 11.01 6.43 -8.32
CA THR A 162 11.56 7.05 -7.09
C THR A 162 10.95 8.43 -6.86
N TRP A 163 11.18 9.01 -5.69
CA TRP A 163 10.76 10.38 -5.40
C TRP A 163 11.50 11.41 -6.26
N VAL A 164 10.75 12.04 -7.17
CA VAL A 164 11.25 13.16 -7.99
C VAL A 164 10.37 14.42 -7.86
N GLY A 165 9.39 14.42 -6.96
CA GLY A 165 8.54 15.57 -6.67
C GLY A 165 7.07 15.38 -7.05
N HIS A 166 6.24 16.30 -6.57
CA HIS A 166 4.84 16.39 -6.93
C HIS A 166 4.65 16.83 -8.38
N TYR A 167 3.63 16.29 -9.03
CA TYR A 167 3.09 16.77 -10.29
C TYR A 167 1.74 17.44 -10.03
N GLY A 168 1.77 18.75 -9.81
CA GLY A 168 0.64 19.42 -9.15
C GLY A 168 1.09 20.28 -7.98
N LYS A 169 0.19 21.11 -7.46
CA LYS A 169 0.34 21.71 -6.14
C LYS A 169 -0.28 20.76 -5.12
N ASN A 170 0.57 20.11 -4.32
CA ASN A 170 0.12 19.23 -3.24
C ASN A 170 -0.83 19.98 -2.29
N HIS A 171 -1.83 19.30 -1.73
CA HIS A 171 -2.88 19.91 -0.87
C HIS A 171 -3.71 21.04 -1.50
N LYS A 172 -3.64 21.22 -2.82
CA LYS A 172 -4.41 22.24 -3.55
C LYS A 172 -5.11 21.68 -4.77
N GLN A 173 -4.55 20.65 -5.41
CA GLN A 173 -5.07 20.02 -6.62
C GLN A 173 -5.36 18.55 -6.37
N GLY A 174 -6.58 18.11 -6.68
CA GLY A 174 -6.88 16.68 -6.87
C GLY A 174 -6.47 16.22 -8.27
N THR A 175 -6.76 14.97 -8.59
CA THR A 175 -6.49 14.40 -9.91
C THR A 175 -7.69 13.62 -10.44
N ARG A 176 -7.81 13.62 -11.77
CA ARG A 176 -8.62 12.65 -12.50
C ARG A 176 -7.73 11.55 -13.05
N ILE A 177 -8.09 10.32 -12.75
CA ILE A 177 -7.44 9.15 -13.33
C ILE A 177 -8.01 8.94 -14.72
N GLN A 178 -7.12 8.94 -15.70
CA GLN A 178 -7.42 8.75 -17.11
C GLN A 178 -6.85 7.41 -17.56
N LEU A 179 -7.72 6.45 -17.87
CA LEU A 179 -7.32 5.14 -18.34
C LEU A 179 -6.64 5.25 -19.72
N ILE A 180 -5.63 4.42 -19.97
CA ILE A 180 -4.98 4.35 -21.28
C ILE A 180 -5.89 3.56 -22.24
N PRO A 181 -6.38 4.14 -23.35
CA PRO A 181 -7.34 3.46 -24.23
C PRO A 181 -6.83 2.12 -24.78
N SER A 182 -5.55 2.03 -25.11
CA SER A 182 -4.94 0.78 -25.61
C SER A 182 -4.81 -0.33 -24.56
N GLN A 183 -5.10 -0.05 -23.28
CA GLN A 183 -5.06 -1.01 -22.18
C GLN A 183 -6.46 -1.44 -21.70
N GLN A 184 -7.54 -1.05 -22.38
CA GLN A 184 -8.92 -1.33 -21.95
C GLN A 184 -9.19 -2.82 -21.65
N GLU A 185 -8.53 -3.74 -22.37
CA GLU A 185 -8.69 -5.18 -22.21
C GLU A 185 -7.81 -5.77 -21.08
N HIS A 186 -6.93 -4.96 -20.48
CA HIS A 186 -6.07 -5.42 -19.41
C HIS A 186 -6.93 -5.86 -18.20
N PRO A 187 -6.69 -7.05 -17.61
CA PRO A 187 -7.55 -7.59 -16.55
C PRO A 187 -7.82 -6.63 -15.38
N ILE A 188 -6.81 -5.81 -15.03
CA ILE A 188 -6.93 -4.80 -13.96
C ILE A 188 -8.03 -3.76 -14.24
N LEU A 189 -8.33 -3.44 -15.50
CA LEU A 189 -9.31 -2.43 -15.87
C LEU A 189 -10.74 -2.98 -16.01
N ARG A 190 -10.96 -4.29 -15.80
CA ARG A 190 -12.32 -4.87 -15.85
C ARG A 190 -13.23 -4.22 -14.80
N GLY A 191 -14.34 -3.66 -15.26
CA GLY A 191 -15.32 -2.96 -14.43
C GLY A 191 -14.87 -1.57 -13.93
N VAL A 192 -13.68 -1.10 -14.30
CA VAL A 192 -13.17 0.22 -13.93
C VAL A 192 -13.61 1.24 -14.98
N LYS A 193 -14.37 2.25 -14.58
CA LYS A 193 -14.73 3.36 -15.48
C LYS A 193 -13.65 4.43 -15.45
N ASP A 194 -13.50 5.11 -16.58
CA ASP A 194 -12.59 6.23 -16.73
C ASP A 194 -13.02 7.43 -15.88
N GLY A 195 -12.04 8.27 -15.49
CA GLY A 195 -12.28 9.52 -14.79
C GLY A 195 -12.43 9.41 -13.27
N ALA A 196 -11.94 8.35 -12.63
CA ALA A 196 -11.96 8.24 -11.16
C ALA A 196 -11.35 9.49 -10.50
N PHE A 197 -11.98 9.98 -9.42
CA PHE A 197 -11.45 11.11 -8.66
C PHE A 197 -10.51 10.63 -7.55
N CYS A 198 -9.31 11.18 -7.51
CA CYS A 198 -8.39 11.01 -6.38
C CYS A 198 -8.10 12.39 -5.76
N HIS A 199 -8.27 12.49 -4.44
CA HIS A 199 -8.05 13.72 -3.69
C HIS A 199 -6.57 14.08 -3.63
N ALA A 200 -5.67 13.09 -3.57
CA ALA A 200 -4.24 13.33 -3.54
C ALA A 200 -3.72 13.90 -4.87
N GLY A 201 -2.89 14.96 -4.78
CA GLY A 201 -2.22 15.55 -5.93
C GLY A 201 -1.23 14.57 -6.56
N GLY A 202 -1.03 14.66 -7.88
CA GLY A 202 -0.18 13.72 -8.62
C GLY A 202 1.28 13.69 -8.17
N TYR A 203 1.93 12.56 -8.44
CA TYR A 203 3.40 12.46 -8.47
C TYR A 203 3.87 12.42 -9.92
N ASN A 204 5.10 12.87 -10.14
CA ASN A 204 5.76 12.61 -11.43
C ASN A 204 5.99 11.11 -11.57
N GLY A 205 5.17 10.45 -12.38
CA GLY A 205 5.43 9.09 -12.83
C GLY A 205 6.17 9.13 -14.16
N VAL A 206 7.22 8.32 -14.26
CA VAL A 206 8.02 8.19 -15.47
C VAL A 206 7.91 6.75 -15.94
N ALA A 207 7.21 6.55 -17.06
CA ALA A 207 7.13 5.25 -17.71
C ALA A 207 8.51 4.83 -18.22
N ARG A 208 8.77 3.52 -18.20
CA ARG A 208 10.05 2.94 -18.62
C ARG A 208 9.80 1.67 -19.42
N GLU A 209 10.85 1.20 -20.06
CA GLU A 209 10.84 -0.11 -20.72
C GLU A 209 10.39 -1.22 -19.74
N GLY A 210 9.57 -2.13 -20.24
CA GLY A 210 9.00 -3.24 -19.47
C GLY A 210 7.78 -2.87 -18.62
N PHE A 211 7.29 -1.61 -18.67
CA PHE A 211 6.08 -1.22 -17.95
C PHE A 211 4.87 -1.37 -18.84
N THR A 212 3.76 -1.85 -18.27
CA THR A 212 2.42 -1.67 -18.85
C THR A 212 1.71 -0.56 -18.10
N VAL A 213 1.67 0.65 -18.69
CA VAL A 213 1.01 1.82 -18.09
C VAL A 213 -0.49 1.74 -18.32
N LEU A 214 -1.27 1.68 -17.25
CA LEU A 214 -2.73 1.47 -17.28
C LEU A 214 -3.52 2.77 -17.18
N ALA A 215 -2.98 3.77 -16.48
CA ALA A 215 -3.64 5.05 -16.31
C ALA A 215 -2.66 6.20 -16.08
N ASN A 216 -3.09 7.39 -16.46
CA ASN A 216 -2.46 8.67 -16.17
C ASN A 216 -3.22 9.44 -15.08
N SER A 217 -2.51 10.23 -14.28
CA SER A 217 -3.11 11.22 -13.39
C SER A 217 -3.12 12.59 -14.08
N GLN A 218 -4.30 13.15 -14.29
CA GLN A 218 -4.50 14.50 -14.80
C GLN A 218 -4.82 15.45 -13.64
N PRO A 219 -3.93 16.42 -13.32
CA PRO A 219 -4.20 17.41 -12.28
C PRO A 219 -5.46 18.23 -12.55
N MET A 220 -6.14 18.64 -11.48
CA MET A 220 -7.33 19.49 -11.49
C MET A 220 -7.01 20.86 -10.89
N VAL A 221 -7.82 21.89 -11.16
CA VAL A 221 -7.56 23.24 -10.64
C VAL A 221 -7.82 23.40 -9.13
N SER A 222 -8.51 22.44 -8.50
CA SER A 222 -8.71 22.37 -7.05
C SER A 222 -8.87 20.91 -6.57
N MET A 223 -9.09 20.69 -5.27
CA MET A 223 -9.46 19.38 -4.69
C MET A 223 -10.97 19.11 -4.69
N LYS A 224 -11.80 19.93 -5.34
CA LYS A 224 -13.22 19.61 -5.49
C LYS A 224 -13.41 18.54 -6.57
N LYS A 225 -14.27 17.56 -6.31
CA LYS A 225 -14.58 16.47 -7.25
C LYS A 225 -15.01 17.01 -8.62
N ASP A 226 -15.83 18.04 -8.67
CA ASP A 226 -16.35 18.66 -9.91
C ASP A 226 -15.42 19.70 -10.54
N ALA A 227 -14.21 19.91 -10.03
CA ALA A 227 -13.31 20.93 -10.56
C ALA A 227 -12.90 20.65 -12.02
N LYS A 228 -12.53 21.70 -12.74
CA LYS A 228 -11.97 21.56 -14.09
C LYS A 228 -10.57 20.95 -14.04
N LEU A 229 -10.17 20.29 -15.12
CA LEU A 229 -8.80 19.85 -15.33
C LEU A 229 -7.86 21.07 -15.41
N ASP A 230 -6.65 20.94 -14.89
CA ASP A 230 -5.61 21.97 -15.03
C ASP A 230 -4.98 21.89 -16.43
N ALA A 231 -5.49 22.72 -17.35
CA ALA A 231 -5.03 22.76 -18.73
C ALA A 231 -3.53 23.10 -18.90
N LYS A 232 -2.85 23.58 -17.85
CA LYS A 232 -1.40 23.87 -17.88
C LYS A 232 -0.54 22.64 -17.56
N LYS A 233 -1.15 21.52 -17.19
CA LYS A 233 -0.45 20.31 -16.77
C LYS A 233 -1.02 19.09 -17.50
N PRO A 234 -0.31 18.57 -18.53
CA PRO A 234 -0.76 17.35 -19.19
C PRO A 234 -0.83 16.15 -18.21
N PRO A 235 -1.59 15.09 -18.54
CA PRO A 235 -1.62 13.88 -17.73
C PRO A 235 -0.23 13.21 -17.70
N VAL A 236 0.12 12.61 -16.56
CA VAL A 236 1.37 11.82 -16.41
C VAL A 236 1.07 10.40 -15.94
N PRO A 237 1.89 9.39 -16.30
CA PRO A 237 1.71 8.02 -15.83
C PRO A 237 1.52 7.94 -14.32
N CYS A 238 0.50 7.20 -13.87
CA CYS A 238 0.20 7.07 -12.45
C CYS A 238 -0.01 5.64 -11.99
N THR A 239 -0.41 4.74 -12.88
CA THR A 239 -0.66 3.34 -12.52
C THR A 239 -0.09 2.42 -13.59
N TRP A 240 0.69 1.42 -13.18
CA TRP A 240 1.34 0.49 -14.11
C TRP A 240 1.59 -0.88 -13.48
N THR A 241 1.84 -1.86 -14.34
CA THR A 241 2.44 -3.13 -13.94
C THR A 241 3.86 -3.26 -14.51
N ARG A 242 4.70 -4.06 -13.84
CA ARG A 242 6.02 -4.46 -14.31
C ARG A 242 6.47 -5.75 -13.62
N HIS A 243 7.66 -6.23 -13.98
CA HIS A 243 8.38 -7.24 -13.21
C HIS A 243 9.71 -6.69 -12.70
N TYR A 244 10.17 -7.20 -11.56
CA TYR A 244 11.51 -6.99 -11.04
C TYR A 244 12.20 -8.35 -10.82
N THR A 245 13.53 -8.35 -10.79
CA THR A 245 14.32 -9.58 -10.63
C THR A 245 14.80 -9.70 -9.19
N GLY A 246 14.43 -10.78 -8.51
CA GLY A 246 14.97 -11.18 -7.22
C GLY A 246 16.42 -11.68 -7.33
N LYS A 247 17.06 -11.92 -6.18
CA LYS A 247 18.47 -12.31 -6.07
C LYS A 247 18.83 -13.56 -6.88
N ASN A 248 17.91 -14.51 -7.00
CA ASN A 248 18.12 -15.78 -7.71
C ASN A 248 17.54 -15.77 -9.14
N GLY A 249 17.20 -14.60 -9.69
CA GLY A 249 16.62 -14.48 -11.04
C GLY A 249 15.09 -14.59 -11.10
N THR A 250 14.44 -15.00 -10.00
CA THR A 250 12.98 -15.09 -9.89
C THR A 250 12.32 -13.74 -10.21
N GLN A 251 11.32 -13.75 -11.09
CA GLN A 251 10.59 -12.54 -11.47
C GLN A 251 9.44 -12.27 -10.50
N GLY A 252 9.47 -11.13 -9.82
CA GLY A 252 8.38 -10.66 -8.98
C GLY A 252 7.42 -9.75 -9.75
N ARG A 253 6.12 -10.04 -9.68
CA ARG A 253 5.06 -9.20 -10.25
C ARG A 253 4.91 -7.91 -9.46
N VAL A 254 4.71 -6.79 -10.15
CA VAL A 254 4.52 -5.49 -9.52
C VAL A 254 3.29 -4.80 -10.08
N PHE A 255 2.41 -4.34 -9.20
CA PHE A 255 1.41 -3.32 -9.50
C PHE A 255 1.74 -2.07 -8.68
N HIS A 256 1.89 -0.93 -9.33
CA HIS A 256 2.15 0.33 -8.64
C HIS A 256 1.13 1.37 -9.03
N SER A 257 0.64 2.12 -8.03
CA SER A 257 -0.14 3.33 -8.23
C SER A 257 0.51 4.47 -7.45
N THR A 258 0.69 5.61 -8.10
CA THR A 258 1.10 6.86 -7.47
C THR A 258 -0.05 7.53 -6.72
N GLN A 259 -1.22 6.89 -6.64
CA GLN A 259 -2.33 7.23 -5.77
C GLN A 259 -2.51 6.19 -4.65
N GLY A 260 -3.47 6.42 -3.76
CA GLY A 260 -3.80 5.47 -2.70
C GLY A 260 -4.08 6.11 -1.35
N ALA A 261 -4.13 7.44 -1.27
CA ALA A 261 -4.51 8.13 -0.04
C ALA A 261 -5.90 7.66 0.43
N SER A 262 -6.16 7.77 1.72
CA SER A 262 -7.42 7.26 2.31
C SER A 262 -8.68 7.78 1.61
N GLU A 263 -8.72 9.08 1.31
CA GLU A 263 -9.84 9.68 0.57
C GLU A 263 -9.92 9.25 -0.91
N ASP A 264 -8.84 8.77 -1.51
CA ASP A 264 -8.86 8.27 -2.90
C ASP A 264 -9.73 7.00 -3.01
N LEU A 265 -9.82 6.20 -1.94
CA LEU A 265 -10.63 4.99 -1.91
C LEU A 265 -12.14 5.27 -1.90
N LEU A 266 -12.57 6.52 -1.68
CA LEU A 266 -13.99 6.91 -1.73
C LEU A 266 -14.55 6.89 -3.16
N ASP A 267 -13.69 6.88 -4.19
CA ASP A 267 -14.13 6.64 -5.57
C ASP A 267 -14.09 5.13 -5.88
N ASP A 268 -15.27 4.55 -6.13
CA ASP A 268 -15.41 3.11 -6.37
C ASP A 268 -14.58 2.60 -7.55
N ASN A 269 -14.34 3.43 -8.58
CA ASN A 269 -13.52 3.02 -9.72
C ASN A 269 -12.05 2.92 -9.35
N TYR A 270 -11.54 3.88 -8.55
CA TYR A 270 -10.17 3.81 -8.05
C TYR A 270 -10.01 2.61 -7.09
N ARG A 271 -10.95 2.43 -6.16
CA ARG A 271 -10.95 1.30 -5.22
C ARG A 271 -10.98 -0.05 -5.95
N ARG A 272 -11.82 -0.19 -6.99
CA ARG A 272 -11.86 -1.38 -7.84
C ARG A 272 -10.54 -1.61 -8.59
N MET A 273 -9.94 -0.57 -9.16
CA MET A 273 -8.65 -0.69 -9.84
C MET A 273 -7.54 -1.16 -8.89
N ALA A 274 -7.52 -0.65 -7.64
CA ALA A 274 -6.57 -1.07 -6.62
C ALA A 274 -6.76 -2.54 -6.22
N ILE A 275 -7.99 -2.99 -6.00
CA ILE A 275 -8.32 -4.39 -5.69
C ILE A 275 -7.98 -5.31 -6.86
N ASN A 276 -8.33 -4.94 -8.09
CA ASN A 276 -7.98 -5.70 -9.29
C ASN A 276 -6.44 -5.80 -9.46
N GLY A 277 -5.71 -4.73 -9.15
CA GLY A 277 -4.25 -4.72 -9.15
C GLY A 277 -3.64 -5.70 -8.14
N ILE A 278 -4.24 -5.80 -6.96
CA ILE A 278 -3.87 -6.79 -5.92
C ILE A 278 -4.12 -8.22 -6.41
N PHE A 279 -5.28 -8.50 -7.01
CA PHE A 279 -5.57 -9.80 -7.61
C PHE A 279 -4.56 -10.16 -8.72
N TRP A 280 -4.27 -9.24 -9.62
CA TRP A 280 -3.31 -9.46 -10.70
C TRP A 280 -1.91 -9.73 -10.15
N ALA A 281 -1.46 -8.97 -9.14
CA ALA A 281 -0.16 -9.19 -8.51
C ALA A 281 -0.09 -10.57 -7.82
N ALA A 282 -1.19 -11.03 -7.23
CA ALA A 282 -1.33 -12.36 -6.63
C ALA A 282 -1.46 -13.51 -7.65
N GLY A 283 -1.44 -13.25 -8.96
CA GLY A 283 -1.59 -14.28 -10.00
C GLY A 283 -3.02 -14.74 -10.24
N LEU A 284 -4.00 -13.93 -9.85
CA LEU A 284 -5.43 -14.25 -9.89
C LEU A 284 -6.19 -13.44 -10.96
N GLU A 285 -5.53 -13.05 -12.05
CA GLU A 285 -6.14 -12.24 -13.13
C GLU A 285 -7.37 -12.89 -13.80
N LYS A 286 -7.50 -14.21 -13.71
CA LYS A 286 -8.68 -14.95 -14.20
C LYS A 286 -9.90 -14.81 -13.28
N GLU A 287 -9.67 -14.51 -12.01
CA GLU A 287 -10.72 -14.33 -10.99
C GLU A 287 -11.22 -12.88 -10.91
N ILE A 288 -10.59 -11.94 -11.64
CA ILE A 288 -11.04 -10.55 -11.69
C ILE A 288 -12.34 -10.45 -12.49
N LYS A 289 -13.43 -10.11 -11.78
CA LYS A 289 -14.78 -9.90 -12.33
C LYS A 289 -15.14 -8.42 -12.31
N ALA A 290 -15.82 -7.96 -13.37
CA ALA A 290 -16.21 -6.56 -13.52
C ALA A 290 -17.18 -6.08 -12.42
N ASP A 291 -17.98 -7.01 -11.86
CA ASP A 291 -19.00 -6.81 -10.85
C ASP A 291 -18.58 -7.33 -9.45
N ALA A 292 -17.30 -7.66 -9.24
CA ALA A 292 -16.80 -8.08 -7.92
C ALA A 292 -17.17 -7.04 -6.85
N ASP A 293 -17.54 -7.51 -5.65
CA ASP A 293 -17.92 -6.63 -4.55
C ASP A 293 -16.69 -5.89 -4.02
N VAL A 294 -16.72 -4.57 -4.10
CA VAL A 294 -15.67 -3.68 -3.60
C VAL A 294 -16.22 -2.75 -2.52
N SER A 295 -17.38 -3.06 -1.94
CA SER A 295 -17.98 -2.28 -0.88
C SER A 295 -17.09 -2.29 0.36
N PHE A 296 -17.06 -1.19 1.12
CA PHE A 296 -16.36 -1.19 2.39
C PHE A 296 -17.00 -2.19 3.37
N VAL A 297 -16.15 -2.77 4.22
CA VAL A 297 -16.57 -3.65 5.31
C VAL A 297 -16.38 -2.89 6.62
N GLY A 298 -17.50 -2.60 7.29
CA GLY A 298 -17.55 -1.63 8.38
C GLY A 298 -17.59 -0.18 7.89
N ASP A 299 -17.73 0.76 8.82
CA ASP A 299 -17.78 2.19 8.51
C ASP A 299 -16.40 2.71 8.06
N TYR A 300 -16.34 3.36 6.89
CA TYR A 300 -15.12 3.99 6.37
C TYR A 300 -15.34 5.48 6.14
N LYS A 301 -14.85 6.27 7.10
CA LYS A 301 -14.89 7.74 7.09
C LYS A 301 -13.47 8.26 7.26
N PRO A 302 -12.67 8.26 6.18
CA PRO A 302 -11.26 8.58 6.29
C PRO A 302 -11.05 10.02 6.77
N SER A 303 -9.99 10.23 7.54
CA SER A 303 -9.58 11.58 7.91
C SER A 303 -8.93 12.29 6.72
N THR A 304 -9.16 13.61 6.60
CA THR A 304 -8.51 14.39 5.54
C THR A 304 -7.01 14.30 5.67
N PHE A 305 -6.35 13.80 4.62
CA PHE A 305 -4.92 13.57 4.66
C PHE A 305 -4.14 14.88 4.83
N ARG A 306 -3.14 14.84 5.71
CA ARG A 306 -2.22 15.94 5.98
C ARG A 306 -1.03 15.42 6.77
N GLN A 307 0.07 16.17 6.72
CA GLN A 307 1.27 15.86 7.49
C GLN A 307 0.95 15.78 8.99
N ALA A 308 1.38 14.68 9.61
CA ALA A 308 1.22 14.39 11.03
C ALA A 308 -0.24 14.50 11.55
N GLY A 309 -1.23 14.28 10.67
CA GLY A 309 -2.65 14.38 10.99
C GLY A 309 -3.32 13.10 11.48
N HIS A 310 -2.55 12.03 11.76
CA HIS A 310 -3.09 10.74 12.18
C HIS A 310 -3.82 10.81 13.52
N VAL A 311 -4.76 9.89 13.73
CA VAL A 311 -5.47 9.75 15.00
C VAL A 311 -4.53 9.12 16.04
N LYS A 312 -4.48 9.69 17.24
CA LYS A 312 -3.57 9.28 18.33
C LYS A 312 -4.23 8.29 19.30
N GLY A 313 -3.42 7.53 20.03
CA GLY A 313 -3.88 6.61 21.08
C GLY A 313 -4.54 5.33 20.57
N VAL A 314 -4.61 5.13 19.25
CA VAL A 314 -5.19 3.94 18.62
C VAL A 314 -4.15 2.82 18.62
N LYS A 315 -4.54 1.64 19.10
CA LYS A 315 -3.76 0.40 18.99
C LYS A 315 -4.31 -0.46 17.87
N PRO A 316 -3.50 -1.32 17.23
CA PRO A 316 -3.99 -2.22 16.20
C PRO A 316 -5.18 -3.06 16.65
N SER A 317 -5.23 -3.51 17.90
CA SER A 317 -6.37 -4.23 18.48
C SER A 317 -7.71 -3.49 18.40
N ASP A 318 -7.71 -2.15 18.37
CA ASP A 318 -8.94 -1.35 18.22
C ASP A 318 -9.56 -1.51 16.81
N LEU A 319 -8.76 -1.98 15.85
CA LEU A 319 -9.15 -2.19 14.45
C LEU A 319 -9.48 -3.66 14.14
N ALA A 320 -9.38 -4.56 15.11
CA ALA A 320 -9.39 -6.00 14.86
C ALA A 320 -10.74 -6.55 14.35
N ASP A 321 -11.86 -5.98 14.81
CA ASP A 321 -13.19 -6.37 14.38
C ASP A 321 -13.51 -5.77 13.00
N PHE A 322 -14.20 -6.52 12.13
CA PHE A 322 -14.60 -6.04 10.81
C PHE A 322 -15.53 -4.82 10.88
N ASP A 323 -16.32 -4.71 11.94
CA ASP A 323 -17.30 -3.64 12.15
C ASP A 323 -16.73 -2.48 12.99
N SER A 324 -15.51 -2.61 13.53
CA SER A 324 -14.90 -1.50 14.28
C SER A 324 -14.59 -0.32 13.35
N PRO A 325 -14.75 0.93 13.80
CA PRO A 325 -14.32 2.08 13.02
C PRO A 325 -12.82 1.98 12.68
N ILE A 326 -12.45 2.35 11.46
CA ILE A 326 -11.04 2.49 11.11
C ILE A 326 -10.51 3.79 11.70
N MET A 327 -9.47 3.66 12.55
CA MET A 327 -8.86 4.75 13.33
C MET A 327 -9.89 5.56 14.16
N PRO A 328 -10.53 4.94 15.17
CA PRO A 328 -11.50 5.64 16.01
C PRO A 328 -10.87 6.84 16.71
N LYS A 329 -11.57 7.97 16.71
CA LYS A 329 -11.20 9.10 17.56
C LYS A 329 -11.38 8.69 19.03
N LYS A 330 -10.29 8.72 19.79
CA LYS A 330 -10.27 8.57 21.24
C LYS A 330 -10.25 9.94 21.92
#